data_AF-A0A817GUU1-F1
#
_entry.id   AF-A0A817GUU1-F1
#
_cell.length_a   1.000
_cell.length_b   1.000
_cell.length_c   1.000
_cell.angle_alpha   90.00
_cell.angle_beta   90.00
_cell.angle_gamma   90.00
#
_symmetry.space_group_name_H-M   'P 1'
#
loop_
_entity.id
_entity.type
_entity.pdbx_description
1 polymer ?
#
loop_
_entity_poly.entity_id
_entity_poly.type
_entity_poly.pdbx_seq_one_letter_code
_entity_poly.pdbx_strand_id
1 'polypeptide(L)'
;MVDVINLQTSSKSIQHMSQRVFTLFLILNTLNSTISFGCLPSLSTYALLPFGQKAFYYWSVLIPIAYPHALLLSIYWKSVSNHLIVIQSIFNWLPSTFIFIIAGQSPCPWLADTKQGALMIITIWFIMSFTSGFLRITIGNRIKSEWASDKGMLYYGGTVQLGLLLGTIPIYLLINVFNVFIDRKPCQAYYLSSHL
;
A
#
# COMPACT_ATOMS: atom_id res chain seq x y z
N MET A 1 -9.93 40.77 7.54
CA MET A 1 -9.88 39.29 7.34
C MET A 1 -8.88 38.86 6.27
N VAL A 2 -8.40 39.77 5.42
CA VAL A 2 -7.31 39.52 4.44
C VAL A 2 -5.92 39.68 5.07
N ASP A 3 -5.78 40.52 6.10
CA ASP A 3 -4.48 40.81 6.72
C ASP A 3 -3.93 39.68 7.63
N VAL A 4 -4.76 38.72 8.03
CA VAL A 4 -4.32 37.52 8.79
C VAL A 4 -3.66 36.49 7.86
N ILE A 5 -3.93 36.54 6.55
CA ILE A 5 -3.31 35.63 5.57
C ILE A 5 -1.88 36.07 5.25
N ASN A 6 -1.59 37.37 5.33
CA ASN A 6 -0.27 37.95 5.00
C ASN A 6 0.78 37.86 6.12
N LEU A 7 0.43 37.35 7.31
CA LEU A 7 1.38 37.22 8.43
C LEU A 7 1.90 35.78 8.65
N GLN A 8 1.41 34.79 7.89
CA GLN A 8 1.96 33.43 7.88
C GLN A 8 2.99 33.18 6.76
N THR A 9 3.29 34.19 5.95
CA THR A 9 4.52 34.27 5.13
C THR A 9 5.74 34.69 5.97
N SER A 10 5.67 34.53 7.30
CA SER A 10 6.83 34.65 8.19
C SER A 10 7.72 33.41 8.04
N SER A 11 8.79 33.57 7.25
CA SER A 11 10.09 32.89 7.40
C SER A 11 10.07 31.39 7.70
N LYS A 12 9.37 30.58 6.89
CA LYS A 12 9.76 29.18 6.78
C LYS A 12 11.11 29.16 6.08
N SER A 13 12.20 29.20 6.85
CA SER A 13 13.56 28.96 6.37
C SER A 13 13.49 27.75 5.45
N ILE A 14 13.81 27.92 4.17
CA ILE A 14 13.80 26.82 3.20
C ILE A 14 14.89 25.87 3.67
N GLN A 15 14.50 24.90 4.50
CA GLN A 15 15.41 23.93 5.06
C GLN A 15 15.72 22.99 3.92
N HIS A 16 16.86 23.22 3.28
CA HIS A 16 17.24 22.52 2.06
C HIS A 16 17.45 21.04 2.37
N MET A 17 16.50 20.20 1.94
CA MET A 17 16.63 18.75 2.08
C MET A 17 17.91 18.28 1.35
N SER A 18 18.72 17.46 2.03
CA SER A 18 19.88 16.85 1.38
C SER A 18 19.44 15.97 0.22
N GLN A 19 20.16 16.05 -0.90
CA GLN A 19 19.88 15.25 -2.10
C GLN A 19 19.82 13.74 -1.79
N ARG A 20 20.62 13.25 -0.83
CA ARG A 20 20.59 11.85 -0.38
C ARG A 20 19.25 11.46 0.27
N VAL A 21 18.70 12.33 1.12
CA VAL A 21 17.40 12.12 1.79
C VAL A 21 16.27 12.16 0.77
N PHE A 22 16.35 13.09 -0.19
CA PHE A 22 15.40 13.18 -1.28
C PHE A 22 15.37 11.90 -2.12
N THR A 23 16.53 11.42 -2.57
CA THR A 23 16.64 10.15 -3.31
C THR A 23 16.13 8.97 -2.48
N LEU A 24 16.47 8.90 -1.19
CA LEU A 24 15.95 7.87 -0.29
C LEU A 24 14.40 7.87 -0.25
N PHE A 25 13.78 9.03 -0.10
CA PHE A 25 12.32 9.15 -0.08
C PHE A 25 11.66 8.73 -1.40
N LEU A 26 12.28 9.07 -2.53
CA LEU A 26 11.83 8.62 -3.84
C LEU A 26 11.91 7.09 -3.98
N ILE A 27 12.99 6.47 -3.50
CA ILE A 27 13.13 5.00 -3.49
C ILE A 27 12.07 4.36 -2.60
N LEU A 28 11.89 4.84 -1.37
CA LEU A 28 10.89 4.31 -0.44
C LEU A 28 9.47 4.46 -1.00
N ASN A 29 9.16 5.59 -1.64
CA ASN A 29 7.88 5.79 -2.31
C ASN A 29 7.69 4.83 -3.49
N THR A 30 8.73 4.63 -4.30
CA THR A 30 8.70 3.67 -5.43
C THR A 30 8.42 2.25 -4.94
N LEU A 31 9.15 1.79 -3.93
CA LEU A 31 8.97 0.45 -3.35
C LEU A 31 7.56 0.29 -2.76
N ASN A 32 7.09 1.27 -2.00
CA ASN A 32 5.75 1.26 -1.44
C ASN A 32 4.66 1.23 -2.53
N SER A 33 4.82 2.02 -3.59
CA SER A 33 3.89 2.04 -4.72
C SER A 33 3.92 0.75 -5.54
N THR A 34 5.08 0.13 -5.68
CA THR A 34 5.26 -1.18 -6.33
C THR A 34 4.37 -2.23 -5.69
N ILE A 35 4.41 -2.31 -4.36
CA ILE A 35 3.61 -3.27 -3.61
C ILE A 35 2.13 -2.88 -3.64
N SER A 36 1.81 -1.62 -3.29
CA SER A 36 0.43 -1.20 -3.00
C SER A 36 -0.45 -1.05 -4.23
N PHE A 37 0.11 -0.62 -5.36
CA PHE A 37 -0.63 -0.38 -6.60
C PHE A 37 -0.29 -1.37 -7.70
N GLY A 38 0.92 -1.94 -7.67
CA GLY A 38 1.34 -2.93 -8.66
C GLY A 38 0.94 -4.34 -8.23
N CYS A 39 1.64 -4.89 -7.23
CA CYS A 39 1.53 -6.31 -6.91
C CYS A 39 0.21 -6.69 -6.24
N LEU A 40 -0.16 -5.98 -5.17
CA LEU A 40 -1.29 -6.37 -4.31
C LEU A 40 -2.62 -6.38 -5.07
N PRO A 41 -3.00 -5.37 -5.88
CA PRO A 41 -4.27 -5.40 -6.59
C PRO A 41 -4.45 -6.64 -7.46
N SER A 42 -3.40 -7.10 -8.16
CA SER A 42 -3.42 -8.34 -8.94
C SER A 42 -3.58 -9.61 -8.08
N LEU A 43 -3.11 -9.58 -6.84
CA LEU A 43 -3.23 -10.70 -5.89
C LEU A 43 -4.53 -10.69 -5.07
N SER A 44 -5.31 -9.61 -5.15
CA SER A 44 -6.53 -9.44 -4.35
C SER A 44 -7.51 -10.60 -4.54
N THR A 45 -7.65 -11.10 -5.76
CA THR A 45 -8.55 -12.21 -6.07
C THR A 45 -8.07 -13.51 -5.42
N TYR A 46 -6.80 -13.86 -5.56
CA TYR A 46 -6.19 -15.06 -4.97
C TYR A 46 -6.21 -15.04 -3.44
N ALA A 47 -6.05 -13.87 -2.83
CA ALA A 47 -6.02 -13.71 -1.38
C ALA A 47 -7.41 -13.65 -0.74
N LEU A 48 -8.44 -13.14 -1.41
CA LEU A 48 -9.75 -12.85 -0.80
C LEU A 48 -10.85 -13.84 -1.21
N LEU A 49 -10.87 -14.33 -2.45
CA LEU A 49 -11.90 -15.24 -2.92
C LEU A 49 -11.98 -16.56 -2.12
N PRO A 50 -10.86 -17.13 -1.60
CA PRO A 50 -10.93 -18.32 -0.74
C PRO A 50 -11.70 -18.12 0.58
N PHE A 51 -11.91 -16.87 1.00
CA PHE A 51 -12.73 -16.53 2.18
C PHE A 51 -14.19 -16.21 1.83
N GLY A 52 -14.55 -16.29 0.54
CA GLY A 52 -15.91 -16.14 0.02
C GLY A 52 -16.17 -14.81 -0.69
N GLN A 53 -17.15 -14.83 -1.60
CA GLN A 53 -17.51 -13.66 -2.41
C GLN A 53 -17.99 -12.45 -1.57
N LYS A 54 -18.68 -12.71 -0.45
CA LYS A 54 -19.10 -11.65 0.48
C LYS A 54 -17.89 -10.94 1.11
N ALA A 55 -16.82 -11.67 1.43
CA ALA A 55 -15.61 -11.09 1.98
C ALA A 55 -14.92 -10.17 0.96
N PHE A 56 -14.84 -10.60 -0.30
CA PHE A 56 -14.35 -9.77 -1.40
C PHE A 56 -15.19 -8.50 -1.60
N TYR A 57 -16.52 -8.61 -1.55
CA TYR A 57 -17.41 -7.45 -1.64
C TYR A 57 -17.16 -6.46 -0.48
N TYR A 58 -17.17 -6.92 0.76
CA TYR A 58 -16.94 -6.05 1.91
C TYR A 58 -15.56 -5.39 1.87
N TRP A 59 -14.52 -6.14 1.50
CA TRP A 59 -13.19 -5.58 1.24
C TRP A 59 -13.24 -4.43 0.23
N SER A 60 -13.86 -4.66 -0.94
CA SER A 60 -13.88 -3.68 -2.03
C SER A 60 -14.54 -2.35 -1.64
N VAL A 61 -15.51 -2.39 -0.74
CA VAL A 61 -16.22 -1.21 -0.21
C VAL A 61 -15.46 -0.55 0.94
N LEU A 62 -14.80 -1.33 1.81
CA LEU A 62 -14.13 -0.82 3.02
C LEU A 62 -12.74 -0.25 2.76
N ILE A 63 -11.96 -0.84 1.85
CA ILE A 63 -10.58 -0.43 1.59
C ILE A 63 -10.43 1.02 1.15
N PRO A 64 -11.29 1.58 0.27
CA PRO A 64 -11.20 2.99 -0.09
C PRO A 64 -11.29 3.95 1.10
N ILE A 65 -11.91 3.55 2.22
CA ILE A 65 -12.05 4.36 3.45
C ILE A 65 -10.70 4.52 4.18
N ALA A 66 -9.75 3.63 3.96
CA ALA A 66 -8.43 3.68 4.59
C ALA A 66 -7.64 4.95 4.22
N TYR A 67 -7.75 5.44 2.98
CA TYR A 67 -7.02 6.63 2.53
C TYR A 67 -7.51 7.93 3.18
N PRO A 68 -8.84 8.22 3.25
CA PRO A 68 -9.36 9.31 4.06
C PRO A 68 -8.90 9.26 5.52
N HIS A 69 -8.87 8.08 6.14
CA HIS A 69 -8.35 7.95 7.51
C HIS A 69 -6.87 8.29 7.61
N ALA A 70 -6.05 7.86 6.65
CA ALA A 70 -4.64 8.22 6.60
C ALA A 70 -4.44 9.74 6.46
N LEU A 71 -5.27 10.39 5.63
CA LEU A 71 -5.26 11.85 5.48
C LEU A 71 -5.61 12.56 6.78
N LEU A 72 -6.67 12.14 7.46
CA LEU A 72 -7.08 12.70 8.75
C LEU A 72 -5.95 12.56 9.79
N LEU A 73 -5.32 11.39 9.88
CA LEU A 73 -4.20 11.19 10.79
C LEU A 73 -3.01 12.10 10.44
N SER A 74 -2.73 12.31 9.15
CA SER A 74 -1.63 13.17 8.70
C SER A 74 -1.79 14.63 9.10
N ILE A 75 -3.00 15.12 9.34
CA ILE A 75 -3.22 16.51 9.79
C ILE A 75 -2.64 16.72 11.19
N TYR A 76 -2.70 15.70 12.05
CA TYR A 76 -2.16 15.74 13.41
C TYR A 76 -0.63 15.57 13.43
N TRP A 77 -0.05 14.88 12.45
CA TRP A 77 1.40 14.64 12.33
C TRP A 77 2.06 15.54 11.28
N LYS A 78 2.18 16.84 11.59
CA LYS A 78 2.79 17.84 10.69
C LYS A 78 4.33 17.75 10.57
N SER A 79 5.01 17.22 11.59
CA SER A 79 6.48 17.10 11.59
C SER A 79 6.88 15.66 11.88
N VAL A 80 7.20 14.93 10.81
CA VAL A 80 7.65 13.54 10.90
C VAL A 80 9.16 13.48 10.66
N SER A 81 9.88 12.80 11.55
CA SER A 81 11.32 12.61 11.42
C SER A 81 11.66 11.63 10.29
N ASN A 82 12.84 11.78 9.70
CA ASN A 82 13.32 10.88 8.64
C ASN A 82 13.36 9.41 9.12
N HIS A 83 13.71 9.19 10.39
CA HIS A 83 13.73 7.85 10.98
C HIS A 83 12.32 7.24 11.07
N LEU A 84 11.30 8.03 11.41
CA LEU A 84 9.94 7.53 11.50
C LEU A 84 9.41 7.09 10.13
N ILE A 85 9.79 7.79 9.04
CA ILE A 85 9.43 7.42 7.67
C ILE A 85 10.04 6.07 7.30
N VAL A 86 11.30 5.84 7.63
CA VAL A 86 11.97 4.55 7.39
C VAL A 86 11.31 3.43 8.19
N ILE A 87 11.02 3.66 9.48
CA ILE A 87 10.33 2.69 10.35
C ILE A 87 8.93 2.38 9.80
N GLN A 88 8.17 3.38 9.39
CA GLN A 88 6.85 3.20 8.77
C GLN A 88 6.93 2.40 7.48
N SER A 89 7.97 2.65 6.66
CA SER A 89 8.20 1.87 5.46
C SER A 89 8.45 0.40 5.78
N ILE A 90 9.32 0.09 6.77
CA ILE A 90 9.58 -1.29 7.20
C ILE A 90 8.31 -1.94 7.75
N PHE A 91 7.54 -1.23 8.58
CA PHE A 91 6.30 -1.74 9.16
C PHE A 91 5.28 -2.11 8.09
N ASN A 92 5.20 -1.36 6.99
CA ASN A 92 4.31 -1.62 5.86
C ASN A 92 4.62 -2.94 5.13
N TRP A 93 5.85 -3.47 5.22
CA TRP A 93 6.19 -4.78 4.65
C TRP A 93 5.54 -5.96 5.37
N LEU A 94 5.23 -5.82 6.67
CA LEU A 94 4.64 -6.91 7.46
C LEU A 94 3.25 -7.33 6.93
N PRO A 95 2.24 -6.44 6.83
CA PRO A 95 0.94 -6.82 6.30
C PRO A 95 1.01 -7.15 4.80
N SER A 96 1.91 -6.52 4.04
CA SER A 96 2.15 -6.85 2.64
C SER A 96 2.58 -8.30 2.46
N THR A 97 3.61 -8.73 3.18
CA THR A 97 4.16 -10.08 3.11
C THR A 97 3.11 -11.11 3.54
N PHE A 98 2.32 -10.80 4.57
CA PHE A 98 1.21 -11.66 4.99
C PHE A 98 0.20 -11.90 3.86
N ILE A 99 -0.21 -10.83 3.14
CA ILE A 99 -1.14 -10.95 2.01
C ILE A 99 -0.53 -11.80 0.88
N PHE A 100 0.75 -11.63 0.58
CA PHE A 100 1.46 -12.45 -0.41
C PHE A 100 1.47 -13.93 -0.03
N ILE A 101 1.72 -14.25 1.25
CA ILE A 101 1.70 -15.64 1.74
C ILE A 101 0.29 -16.24 1.56
N ILE A 102 -0.75 -15.52 1.97
CA ILE A 102 -2.14 -15.98 1.81
C ILE A 102 -2.50 -16.19 0.33
N ALA A 103 -2.08 -15.29 -0.56
CA ALA A 103 -2.27 -15.45 -2.00
C ALA A 103 -1.55 -16.69 -2.54
N GLY A 104 -0.32 -16.96 -2.08
CA GLY A 104 0.45 -18.15 -2.47
C GLY A 104 -0.12 -19.46 -1.95
N GLN A 105 -0.96 -19.43 -0.90
CA GLN A 105 -1.68 -20.61 -0.39
C GLN A 105 -3.02 -20.87 -1.12
N SER A 106 -3.39 -20.05 -2.11
CA SER A 106 -4.56 -20.32 -2.94
C SER A 106 -4.38 -21.66 -3.67
N PRO A 107 -5.38 -22.56 -3.69
CA PRO A 107 -6.81 -22.29 -3.54
C PRO A 107 -7.35 -22.36 -2.10
N CYS A 108 -6.60 -22.90 -1.14
CA CYS A 108 -7.08 -23.21 0.22
C CYS A 108 -6.11 -22.68 1.30
N PRO A 109 -6.11 -21.36 1.56
CA PRO A 109 -5.33 -20.77 2.63
C PRO A 109 -5.81 -21.23 4.01
N TRP A 110 -4.96 -21.02 5.01
CA TRP A 110 -5.34 -21.23 6.39
C TRP A 110 -6.57 -20.38 6.74
N LEU A 111 -7.56 -20.99 7.40
CA LEU A 111 -8.87 -20.39 7.72
C LEU A 111 -9.80 -20.10 6.51
N ALA A 112 -9.57 -20.73 5.35
CA ALA A 112 -10.47 -20.66 4.20
C ALA A 112 -11.94 -20.98 4.57
N ASP A 113 -12.88 -20.31 3.89
CA ASP A 113 -14.33 -20.42 4.10
C ASP A 113 -14.85 -20.14 5.54
N THR A 114 -14.01 -19.59 6.44
CA THR A 114 -14.44 -19.19 7.79
C THR A 114 -14.72 -17.69 7.89
N LYS A 115 -15.72 -17.31 8.71
CA LYS A 115 -16.03 -15.89 9.00
C LYS A 115 -14.86 -15.17 9.68
N GLN A 116 -14.11 -15.88 10.54
CA GLN A 116 -12.95 -15.33 11.24
C GLN A 116 -11.81 -15.02 10.25
N GLY A 117 -11.54 -15.92 9.30
CA GLY A 117 -10.56 -15.70 8.23
C GLY A 117 -10.92 -14.51 7.35
N ALA A 118 -12.20 -14.40 6.98
CA ALA A 118 -12.70 -13.26 6.21
C ALA A 118 -12.48 -11.91 6.94
N LEU A 119 -12.79 -11.82 8.23
CA LEU A 119 -12.55 -10.60 9.01
C LEU A 119 -11.05 -10.28 9.11
N MET A 120 -10.23 -11.29 9.41
CA MET A 120 -8.78 -11.14 9.52
C MET A 120 -8.16 -10.58 8.24
N ILE A 121 -8.46 -11.17 7.09
CA ILE A 121 -7.86 -10.75 5.82
C ILE A 121 -8.31 -9.31 5.46
N ILE A 122 -9.60 -8.98 5.64
CA ILE A 122 -10.12 -7.62 5.40
C ILE A 122 -9.40 -6.60 6.28
N THR A 123 -9.23 -6.88 7.58
CA THR A 123 -8.53 -5.99 8.51
C THR A 123 -7.07 -5.80 8.11
N ILE A 124 -6.36 -6.86 7.69
CA ILE A 124 -4.97 -6.77 7.27
C ILE A 124 -4.83 -5.92 6.00
N TRP A 125 -5.72 -6.10 5.02
CA TRP A 125 -5.76 -5.24 3.83
C TRP A 125 -6.04 -3.78 4.16
N PHE A 126 -6.90 -3.53 5.14
CA PHE A 126 -7.20 -2.17 5.61
C PHE A 126 -5.97 -1.54 6.25
N ILE A 127 -5.29 -2.25 7.16
CA ILE A 127 -4.05 -1.78 7.80
C ILE A 127 -2.96 -1.51 6.74
N MET A 128 -2.80 -2.41 5.76
CA MET A 128 -1.86 -2.20 4.65
C MET A 128 -2.18 -0.94 3.85
N SER A 129 -3.43 -0.77 3.44
CA SER A 129 -3.85 0.39 2.63
C SER A 129 -3.71 1.70 3.41
N PHE A 130 -4.04 1.67 4.71
CA PHE A 130 -3.89 2.80 5.61
C PHE A 130 -2.41 3.19 5.81
N THR A 131 -1.55 2.23 6.17
CA THR A 131 -0.12 2.48 6.43
C THR A 131 0.61 2.93 5.18
N SER A 132 0.35 2.30 4.03
CA SER A 132 0.88 2.72 2.73
C SER A 132 0.42 4.12 2.33
N GLY A 133 -0.88 4.42 2.49
CA GLY A 133 -1.42 5.76 2.24
C GLY A 133 -0.78 6.81 3.13
N PHE A 134 -0.66 6.51 4.42
CA PHE A 134 -0.06 7.39 5.41
C PHE A 134 1.42 7.70 5.11
N LEU A 135 2.20 6.67 4.75
CA LEU A 135 3.61 6.81 4.36
C LEU A 135 3.77 7.74 3.15
N ARG A 136 2.93 7.56 2.12
CA ARG A 136 2.92 8.38 0.91
C ARG A 136 2.61 9.84 1.20
N ILE A 137 1.58 10.09 2.01
CA ILE A 137 1.20 11.45 2.41
C ILE A 137 2.35 12.10 3.19
N THR A 138 2.98 11.36 4.10
CA THR A 138 4.12 11.85 4.89
C THR A 138 5.32 12.21 4.01
N ILE A 139 5.71 11.32 3.09
CA ILE A 139 6.80 11.58 2.13
C ILE A 139 6.46 12.79 1.24
N GLY A 140 5.24 12.83 0.71
CA GLY A 140 4.76 13.94 -0.11
C GLY A 140 4.83 15.28 0.64
N ASN A 141 4.36 15.33 1.88
CA ASN A 141 4.40 16.54 2.71
C ASN A 141 5.85 17.00 2.99
N ARG A 142 6.77 16.06 3.24
CA ARG A 142 8.20 16.38 3.44
C ARG A 142 8.83 16.95 2.17
N ILE A 143 8.62 16.31 1.03
CA ILE A 143 9.12 16.81 -0.26
C ILE A 143 8.52 18.18 -0.57
N LYS A 144 7.21 18.37 -0.33
CA LYS A 144 6.54 19.66 -0.54
C LYS A 144 7.13 20.79 0.29
N SER A 145 7.49 20.50 1.54
CA SER A 145 7.86 21.54 2.51
C SER A 145 9.34 21.89 2.50
N GLU A 146 10.23 20.99 2.08
CA GLU A 146 11.68 21.14 2.24
C GLU A 146 12.47 21.13 0.92
N TRP A 147 11.83 20.74 -0.19
CA TRP A 147 12.47 20.78 -1.50
C TRP A 147 12.21 22.13 -2.17
N ALA A 148 13.28 22.85 -2.48
CA ALA A 148 13.21 24.23 -3.00
C ALA A 148 12.65 24.34 -4.44
N SER A 149 12.58 23.23 -5.19
CA SER A 149 12.15 23.25 -6.59
C SER A 149 10.71 22.74 -6.76
N ASP A 150 9.93 23.45 -7.57
CA ASP A 150 8.57 23.02 -7.96
C ASP A 150 8.53 21.62 -8.63
N LYS A 151 9.68 21.13 -9.11
CA LYS A 151 9.82 19.81 -9.72
C LYS A 151 9.75 18.65 -8.73
N GLY A 152 9.88 18.88 -7.42
CA GLY A 152 9.91 17.82 -6.40
C GLY A 152 8.67 16.92 -6.42
N MET A 153 7.49 17.53 -6.56
CA MET A 153 6.22 16.80 -6.68
C MET A 153 6.06 16.03 -7.99
N LEU A 154 6.69 16.54 -9.06
CA LEU A 154 6.72 15.87 -10.36
C LEU A 154 7.52 14.56 -10.28
N TYR A 155 8.69 14.59 -9.63
CA TYR A 155 9.46 13.37 -9.36
C TYR A 155 8.72 12.41 -8.42
N TYR A 156 8.07 12.93 -7.37
CA TYR A 156 7.24 12.10 -6.49
C TYR A 156 6.12 11.39 -7.28
N GLY A 157 5.37 12.12 -8.12
CA GLY A 157 4.36 11.53 -8.99
C GLY A 157 4.94 10.49 -9.96
N GLY A 158 6.09 10.80 -10.57
CA GLY A 158 6.81 9.90 -11.45
C GLY A 158 7.19 8.58 -10.77
N THR A 159 7.69 8.63 -9.53
CA THR A 159 8.02 7.42 -8.77
C THR A 159 6.82 6.53 -8.43
N VAL A 160 5.64 7.11 -8.22
CA VAL A 160 4.40 6.33 -8.03
C VAL A 160 4.07 5.53 -9.29
N GLN A 161 4.14 6.18 -10.46
CA GLN A 161 3.85 5.54 -11.74
C GLN A 161 4.90 4.48 -12.09
N LEU A 162 6.18 4.78 -11.85
CA LEU A 162 7.26 3.80 -12.01
C LEU A 162 7.05 2.59 -11.11
N GLY A 163 6.70 2.80 -9.83
CA GLY A 163 6.40 1.71 -8.91
C GLY A 163 5.24 0.83 -9.41
N LEU A 164 4.14 1.43 -9.85
CA LEU A 164 3.01 0.69 -10.45
C LEU A 164 3.48 -0.23 -11.58
N LEU A 165 4.24 0.29 -12.54
CA LEU A 165 4.76 -0.51 -13.67
C LEU A 165 5.67 -1.64 -13.19
N LEU A 166 6.59 -1.35 -12.27
CA LEU A 166 7.52 -2.32 -11.70
C LEU A 166 6.83 -3.43 -10.90
N GLY A 167 5.64 -3.18 -10.34
CA GLY A 167 4.90 -4.19 -9.61
C GLY A 167 3.95 -4.99 -10.50
N THR A 168 3.21 -4.30 -11.38
CA THR A 168 2.20 -4.92 -12.25
C THR A 168 2.83 -5.84 -13.28
N ILE A 169 3.93 -5.45 -13.94
CA ILE A 169 4.52 -6.27 -15.00
C ILE A 169 5.01 -7.64 -14.46
N PRO A 170 5.83 -7.70 -13.40
CA PRO A 170 6.29 -8.98 -12.87
C PRO A 170 5.15 -9.83 -12.32
N ILE A 171 4.22 -9.24 -11.56
CA ILE A 171 3.12 -10.01 -10.98
C ILE A 171 2.18 -10.55 -12.06
N TYR A 172 1.95 -9.78 -13.13
CA TYR A 172 1.17 -10.21 -14.28
C TYR A 172 1.80 -11.41 -14.97
N LEU A 173 3.11 -11.38 -15.20
CA LEU A 173 3.84 -12.52 -15.77
C LEU A 173 3.75 -13.75 -14.85
N LEU A 174 3.93 -13.55 -13.54
CA LEU A 174 3.85 -14.62 -12.54
C LEU A 174 2.47 -15.30 -12.53
N ILE A 175 1.41 -14.50 -12.63
CA ILE A 175 0.02 -14.99 -12.62
C ILE A 175 -0.35 -15.61 -13.98
N ASN A 176 -0.18 -14.89 -15.09
CA ASN A 176 -0.79 -15.28 -16.37
C ASN A 176 0.11 -16.11 -17.28
N VAL A 177 1.44 -15.97 -17.16
CA VAL A 177 2.39 -16.71 -18.01
C VAL A 177 2.91 -17.93 -17.27
N PHE A 178 3.39 -17.73 -16.05
CA PHE A 178 3.94 -18.81 -15.23
C PHE A 178 2.90 -19.60 -14.44
N ASN A 179 1.65 -19.10 -14.36
CA ASN A 179 0.55 -19.77 -13.65
C ASN A 179 0.90 -20.18 -12.21
N VAL A 180 1.69 -19.34 -11.51
CA VAL A 180 2.17 -19.63 -10.15
C VAL A 180 1.02 -19.63 -9.13
N PHE A 181 -0.01 -18.82 -9.37
CA PHE A 181 -1.17 -18.72 -8.50
C PHE A 181 -2.34 -19.52 -9.06
N ILE A 182 -2.97 -20.32 -8.21
CA ILE A 182 -4.10 -21.17 -8.58
C ILE A 182 -5.40 -20.43 -8.24
N ASP A 183 -6.30 -20.31 -9.22
CA ASP A 183 -7.59 -19.68 -9.01
C ASP A 183 -8.43 -20.45 -7.97
N ARG A 184 -9.38 -19.73 -7.35
CA ARG A 184 -10.26 -20.27 -6.31
C ARG A 184 -10.95 -21.55 -6.80
N LYS A 185 -10.69 -22.66 -6.11
CA LYS A 185 -11.50 -23.90 -6.14
C LYS A 185 -12.17 -24.09 -4.78
N PRO A 186 -13.41 -24.60 -4.69
CA PRO A 186 -14.02 -24.93 -3.40
C PRO A 186 -13.12 -25.92 -2.65
N CYS A 187 -12.75 -25.63 -1.41
CA CYS A 187 -11.76 -26.44 -0.71
C CYS A 187 -12.22 -27.89 -0.51
N GLN A 188 -13.51 -28.13 -0.27
CA GLN A 188 -14.07 -29.49 -0.23
C GLN A 188 -13.86 -30.26 -1.55
N ALA A 189 -14.00 -29.60 -2.70
CA ALA A 189 -13.77 -30.24 -4.00
C ALA A 189 -12.27 -30.47 -4.27
N TYR A 190 -11.39 -29.58 -3.78
CA TYR A 190 -9.95 -29.71 -3.91
C TYR A 190 -9.41 -30.93 -3.13
N TYR A 191 -9.79 -31.08 -1.84
CA TYR A 191 -9.36 -32.24 -1.03
C TYR A 191 -9.82 -33.58 -1.62
N LEU A 192 -11.01 -33.61 -2.24
CA LEU A 192 -11.50 -34.80 -2.95
C LEU A 192 -10.67 -35.11 -4.20
N SER A 193 -10.24 -34.10 -4.95
CA SER A 193 -9.42 -34.28 -6.16
C SER A 193 -7.94 -34.58 -5.89
N SER A 194 -7.42 -34.24 -4.71
CA SER A 194 -6.01 -34.50 -4.34
C SER A 194 -5.76 -35.87 -3.72
N HIS A 195 -6.84 -36.58 -3.34
CA HIS A 195 -6.80 -37.92 -2.74
C HIS A 195 -7.34 -39.02 -3.68
N LEU A 196 -7.62 -38.66 -4.92
CA LEU A 196 -7.90 -39.55 -6.05
C LEU A 196 -6.68 -39.57 -6.98
#